data_AF-A0A133UQC9-F1
#
_entry.id   AF-A0A133UQC9-F1
#
_cell.length_a   1.000
_cell.length_b   1.000
_cell.length_c   1.000
_cell.angle_alpha   90.00
_cell.angle_beta   90.00
_cell.angle_gamma   90.00
#
_symmetry.space_group_name_H-M   'P 1'
#
loop_
_entity.id
_entity.type
_entity.pdbx_description
1 polymer ?
#
loop_
_entity_poly.entity_id
_entity_poly.type
_entity_poly.pdbx_seq_one_letter_code
_entity_poly.pdbx_strand_id
1 'polypeptide(L)' 'MGIITLSLDDEVEKEFRNMVDKTESNKRGSLGKAATEAMRLWIRKKRQKEISEEALELMEEGFEMGERLYAERGDLYR' A
#
# COMPACT_ATOMS: atom_id res chain seq x y z
N MET A 1 -0.70 22.14 0.53
CA MET A 1 0.44 21.47 -0.14
C MET A 1 1.62 21.60 0.80
N GLY A 2 2.08 20.50 1.40
CA GLY A 2 3.26 20.54 2.27
C GLY A 2 4.53 20.55 1.42
N ILE A 3 5.55 21.29 1.84
CA ILE A 3 6.88 21.25 1.23
C ILE A 3 7.77 20.45 2.15
N ILE A 4 8.42 19.43 1.61
CA ILE A 4 9.42 18.64 2.32
C ILE A 4 10.74 18.75 1.58
N THR A 5 11.82 18.95 2.32
CA THR A 5 13.19 18.93 1.79
C THR A 5 13.80 17.61 2.21
N LEU A 6 14.21 16.80 1.24
CA LEU A 6 14.78 15.47 1.45
C LEU A 6 16.12 15.40 0.74
N SER A 7 17.10 14.79 1.38
CA SER A 7 18.35 14.37 0.74
C SER A 7 18.17 12.94 0.25
N LEU A 8 18.39 12.73 -1.04
CA LEU A 8 18.34 11.42 -1.69
C LEU A 8 19.74 11.08 -2.18
N ASP A 9 20.00 9.79 -2.38
CA ASP A 9 21.19 9.35 -3.08
C ASP A 9 21.18 9.89 -4.53
N ASP A 10 22.35 10.34 -5.00
CA ASP A 10 22.50 11.00 -6.30
C ASP A 10 22.15 10.08 -7.48
N GLU A 11 22.41 8.77 -7.37
CA GLU A 11 22.05 7.82 -8.42
C GLU A 11 20.53 7.65 -8.48
N VAL A 12 19.89 7.55 -7.31
CA VAL A 12 18.43 7.42 -7.20
C VAL A 12 17.70 8.66 -7.71
N GLU A 13 18.18 9.87 -7.40
CA GLU A 13 17.61 11.12 -7.91
C GLU A 13 17.68 11.18 -9.43
N LYS A 14 18.85 10.85 -10.00
CA LYS A 14 19.06 10.86 -11.45
C LYS A 14 18.17 9.86 -12.17
N GLU A 15 18.11 8.62 -11.69
CA GLU A 15 17.25 7.60 -12.27
C GLU A 15 15.78 8.00 -12.21
N PHE A 16 15.33 8.51 -11.07
CA PHE A 16 13.95 8.95 -10.89
C PHE A 16 13.60 10.07 -11.86
N ARG A 17 14.48 11.07 -11.99
CA ARG A 17 14.27 12.21 -12.89
C ARG A 17 14.25 11.78 -14.36
N ASN A 18 15.19 10.93 -14.77
CA ASN A 18 15.23 10.34 -16.12
C ASN A 18 13.96 9.54 -16.43
N MET A 19 13.40 8.85 -15.44
CA MET A 19 12.16 8.10 -15.62
C MET A 19 10.97 9.03 -15.83
N VAL A 20 10.85 10.08 -15.01
CA VAL A 20 9.81 11.10 -15.14
C VAL A 20 9.87 11.81 -16.50
N ASP A 21 11.07 12.15 -16.97
CA ASP A 21 11.26 12.83 -18.25
C ASP A 21 10.86 11.93 -19.45
N LYS A 22 10.95 10.60 -19.31
CA LYS A 22 10.53 9.64 -20.33
C LYS A 22 9.02 9.39 -20.34
N THR A 23 8.37 9.39 -19.19
CA THR A 23 6.94 9.06 -19.06
C THR A 23 6.04 10.28 -19.19
N GLU A 24 6.44 11.41 -18.61
CA GLU A 24 5.68 12.65 -18.63
C GLU A 24 6.40 13.64 -19.55
N SER A 25 5.73 14.06 -20.64
CA SER A 25 6.28 15.01 -21.61
C SER A 25 6.61 16.37 -20.99
N ASN A 26 7.77 16.50 -20.34
CA ASN A 26 8.46 17.69 -19.84
C ASN A 26 7.56 18.85 -19.33
N LYS A 27 6.42 18.52 -18.71
CA LYS A 27 5.45 19.51 -18.22
C LYS A 27 5.91 20.05 -16.88
N ARG A 28 5.84 21.37 -16.71
CA ARG A 28 6.17 22.04 -15.44
C ARG A 28 5.41 21.38 -14.27
N GLY A 29 6.15 20.84 -13.31
CA GLY A 29 5.59 20.14 -12.14
C GLY A 29 5.43 18.62 -12.26
N SER A 30 5.93 17.99 -13.33
CA SER A 30 5.97 16.52 -13.51
C SER A 30 6.66 15.81 -12.34
N LEU A 31 7.84 16.31 -11.93
CA LEU A 31 8.62 15.71 -10.84
C LEU A 31 7.86 15.68 -9.50
N GLY A 32 7.19 16.78 -9.15
CA GLY A 32 6.40 16.86 -7.91
C GLY A 32 5.18 15.92 -7.93
N LYS A 33 4.53 15.77 -9.09
CA LYS A 33 3.44 14.80 -9.28
C LYS A 33 3.94 13.37 -9.13
N ALA A 34 5.04 13.03 -9.80
CA ALA A 34 5.65 11.71 -9.70
C ALA A 34 6.10 11.39 -8.28
N ALA A 35 6.70 12.36 -7.57
CA ALA A 35 7.10 12.18 -6.17
C ALA A 35 5.89 11.91 -5.27
N THR A 36 4.78 12.65 -5.49
CA THR A 36 3.52 12.44 -4.76
C THR A 36 2.95 11.05 -5.04
N GLU A 37 2.99 10.60 -6.29
CA GLU A 37 2.52 9.26 -6.68
C GLU A 37 3.37 8.16 -6.05
N ALA A 38 4.70 8.28 -6.12
CA ALA A 38 5.63 7.34 -5.50
C ALA A 38 5.37 7.22 -3.99
N MET A 39 5.18 8.34 -3.29
CA MET A 39 4.84 8.34 -1.86
C MET A 39 3.51 7.66 -1.57
N ARG A 40 2.47 7.89 -2.39
CA ARG A 40 1.17 7.22 -2.24
C ARG A 40 1.28 5.71 -2.43
N LEU A 41 2.03 5.27 -3.45
CA LEU A 41 2.27 3.85 -3.71
C LEU A 41 3.04 3.20 -2.56
N TRP A 42 4.04 3.89 -2.02
CA TRP A 42 4.80 3.40 -0.86
C TRP A 42 3.91 3.24 0.38
N ILE A 43 3.11 4.24 0.72
CA ILE A 43 2.18 4.19 1.86
C ILE A 43 1.20 3.02 1.69
N ARG A 44 0.61 2.88 0.49
CA ARG A 44 -0.30 1.77 0.19
C ARG A 44 0.37 0.41 0.37
N LYS A 45 1.59 0.26 -0.14
CA LYS A 45 2.36 -0.99 -0.02
C LYS A 45 2.67 -1.33 1.44
N LYS A 46 3.00 -0.33 2.26
CA LYS A 46 3.26 -0.53 3.69
C LYS A 46 2.00 -0.92 4.46
N ARG A 47 0.89 -0.22 4.24
CA ARG A 47 -0.40 -0.58 4.85
C ARG A 47 -0.87 -1.98 4.45
N GLN A 48 -0.70 -2.37 3.17
CA GLN A 48 -1.06 -3.72 2.73
C GLN A 48 -0.21 -4.79 3.41
N LYS A 49 1.09 -4.51 3.60
CA LYS A 49 2.00 -5.39 4.32
C LYS A 49 1.56 -5.55 5.78
N GLU A 50 1.27 -4.44 6.47
CA GLU A 50 0.78 -4.45 7.86
C GLU A 50 -0.51 -5.28 8.01
N ILE A 51 -1.50 -5.06 7.14
CA ILE A 51 -2.75 -5.85 7.15
C ILE A 51 -2.48 -7.34 6.91
N SER A 52 -1.51 -7.67 6.05
CA SER A 52 -1.18 -9.07 5.75
C SER A 52 -0.48 -9.74 6.93
N GLU A 53 0.42 -9.02 7.61
CA GLU A 53 1.11 -9.52 8.81
C GLU A 53 0.11 -9.69 9.96
N GLU A 54 -0.76 -8.72 10.21
CA GLU A 54 -1.83 -8.79 11.22
C GLU A 54 -2.82 -9.94 10.94
N ALA A 55 -3.20 -10.13 9.68
CA ALA A 55 -4.07 -11.25 9.29
C ALA A 55 -3.40 -12.61 9.49
N LEU A 56 -2.08 -12.71 9.28
CA LEU A 56 -1.32 -13.94 9.55
C LEU A 56 -1.22 -14.20 11.06
N GLU A 57 -0.98 -13.17 11.87
CA GLU A 57 -0.96 -13.28 13.34
C GLU A 57 -2.32 -13.77 13.86
N LEU A 58 -3.43 -13.19 13.39
CA LEU A 58 -4.79 -13.65 13.76
C LEU A 58 -5.07 -15.09 13.32
N MET A 59 -4.48 -15.55 12.21
CA MET A 59 -4.58 -16.95 11.79
C MET A 59 -3.75 -17.88 12.68
N GLU A 60 -2.57 -17.44 13.13
CA GLU A 60 -1.70 -18.21 14.04
C GLU A 60 -2.26 -18.31 15.46
N GLU A 61 -2.82 -17.22 16.00
CA GLU A 61 -3.46 -17.22 17.31
C GLU A 61 -4.66 -18.18 17.35
N GLY A 62 -5.33 -18.36 16.20
CA GLY A 62 -6.56 -19.12 16.08
C GLY A 62 -7.71 -18.42 16.80
N PHE A 63 -8.95 -18.69 16.35
CA PHE A 63 -10.13 -18.11 16.97
C PHE A 63 -11.11 -19.21 17.37
N GLU A 64 -11.50 -19.23 18.65
CA GLU A 64 -12.53 -20.14 19.16
C GLU A 64 -13.89 -19.70 18.60
N MET A 65 -14.31 -20.34 17.51
CA MET A 65 -15.58 -20.04 16.83
C MET A 65 -16.82 -20.55 17.60
N GLY A 66 -16.64 -21.09 18.82
CA GLY A 66 -17.70 -21.71 19.61
C GLY A 66 -18.27 -22.98 18.97
N GLU A 67 -19.39 -23.45 19.48
CA GLU A 67 -20.08 -24.62 18.91
C GLU A 67 -20.73 -24.27 17.57
N ARG A 68 -20.68 -25.21 16.63
CA ARG A 68 -21.34 -25.06 15.33
C ARG A 68 -22.85 -25.06 15.52
N LEU A 69 -23.46 -23.88 15.49
CA LEU A 69 -24.92 -23.70 15.69
C LEU A 69 -25.77 -24.31 14.57
N TYR A 70 -25.21 -24.44 13.36
CA TYR A 70 -25.94 -24.87 12.18
C TYR A 70 -25.10 -25.82 11.32
N ALA A 71 -25.64 -26.99 11.02
CA ALA A 71 -24.98 -27.98 10.17
C ALA A 71 -25.31 -27.73 8.70
N GLU A 72 -26.55 -27.38 8.40
CA GLU A 72 -27.05 -27.18 7.05
C GLU A 72 -27.68 -25.79 6.88
N ARG A 73 -27.65 -25.27 5.65
CA ARG A 73 -28.22 -23.94 5.31
C ARG A 73 -29.71 -23.84 5.66
N GLY A 74 -30.43 -24.96 5.67
CA GLY A 74 -31.84 -25.02 6.07
C GLY A 74 -32.09 -24.66 7.54
N ASP A 75 -31.08 -24.81 8.40
CA ASP A 75 -31.22 -24.54 9.84
C ASP A 75 -31.26 -23.02 10.15
N LEU A 76 -30.85 -22.16 9.20
CA LEU A 76 -30.81 -20.70 9.33
C LEU A 76 -32.19 -20.03 9.24
N TYR A 77 -33.21 -20.73 8.75
CA TYR A 77 -34.52 -20.17 8.43
C TYR A 77 -35.66 -20.74 9.30
N ARG A 78 -35.34 -21.36 10.44
CA ARG A 78 -36.31 -21.85 11.42
C ARG A 78 -36.54 -20.87 12.56
#